data_AF-A0A9E5S424-F1
#
_entry.id   AF-A0A9E5S424-F1
#
_cell.length_a   1.000
_cell.length_b   1.000
_cell.length_c   1.000
_cell.angle_alpha   90.00
_cell.angle_beta   90.00
_cell.angle_gamma   90.00
#
_symmetry.space_group_name_H-M   'P 1'
#
loop_
_entity.id
_entity.type
_entity.pdbx_description
1 polymer ?
#
loop_
_entity_poly.entity_id
_entity_poly.type
_entity_poly.pdbx_seq_one_letter_code
_entity_poly.pdbx_strand_id
1 'polypeptide(L)'
;MSKILFVTVGGSFQPIVTAIRSLQPDRVIFIASDGEKGSISQVIGEGTPCEVRRGIEVIDRLPNIPTQLGLGEKFDAVRDAIAISNPDDLGECYSKIYKCICQVQAEGKNEIMADYTGGTKTLSSAMVLAAADTGISLYVTIAGMRENLIKVERGEITKKVDMGFRS
;
A
#
# COMPACT_ATOMS: atom_id res chain seq x y z
N MET A 1 21.39 -4.07 -2.78
CA MET A 1 20.14 -4.13 -3.56
C MET A 1 19.15 -3.23 -2.84
N SER A 2 18.43 -2.39 -3.58
CA SER A 2 17.40 -1.51 -3.00
C SER A 2 16.10 -2.30 -2.81
N LYS A 3 15.40 -2.07 -1.70
CA LYS A 3 14.08 -2.63 -1.43
C LYS A 3 13.00 -1.69 -1.92
N ILE A 4 12.15 -2.16 -2.81
CA ILE A 4 11.04 -1.38 -3.37
C ILE A 4 9.72 -2.06 -2.97
N LEU A 5 8.86 -1.30 -2.30
CA LEU A 5 7.54 -1.76 -1.90
C LEU A 5 6.47 -1.10 -2.77
N PHE A 6 5.71 -1.91 -3.49
CA PHE A 6 4.44 -1.51 -4.07
C PHE A 6 3.35 -1.70 -3.02
N VAL A 7 2.50 -0.69 -2.79
CA VAL A 7 1.44 -0.81 -1.79
C VAL A 7 0.13 -0.19 -2.26
N THR A 8 -0.97 -0.95 -2.15
CA THR A 8 -2.31 -0.46 -2.47
C THR A 8 -2.88 0.33 -1.30
N VAL A 9 -3.48 1.49 -1.58
CA VAL A 9 -4.01 2.41 -0.57
C VAL A 9 -5.54 2.41 -0.62
N GLY A 10 -6.18 2.16 0.52
CA GLY A 10 -7.63 2.20 0.68
C GLY A 10 -8.08 3.30 1.64
N GLY A 11 -9.32 3.21 2.14
CA GLY A 11 -9.90 4.21 3.06
C GLY A 11 -9.29 4.22 4.48
N SER A 12 -8.33 3.35 4.78
CA SER A 12 -7.58 3.35 6.04
C SER A 12 -6.09 3.32 5.73
N PHE A 13 -5.36 4.30 6.28
CA PHE A 13 -3.93 4.50 6.04
C PHE A 13 -3.05 3.74 7.05
N GLN A 14 -3.59 3.41 8.23
CA GLN A 14 -2.84 2.83 9.35
C GLN A 14 -2.15 1.51 8.98
N PRO A 15 -2.82 0.54 8.31
CA PRO A 15 -2.15 -0.69 7.91
C PRO A 15 -1.02 -0.46 6.90
N ILE A 16 -1.12 0.59 6.08
CA ILE A 16 -0.10 0.96 5.09
C ILE A 16 1.14 1.50 5.80
N VAL A 17 0.94 2.36 6.81
CA VAL A 17 2.02 2.86 7.68
C VAL A 17 2.68 1.71 8.42
N THR A 18 1.90 0.75 8.95
CA THR A 18 2.43 -0.46 9.60
C THR A 18 3.27 -1.30 8.63
N ALA A 19 2.78 -1.57 7.42
CA ALA A 19 3.50 -2.32 6.38
C ALA A 19 4.85 -1.68 6.07
N ILE A 20 4.87 -0.38 5.81
CA ILE A 20 6.10 0.35 5.45
C ILE A 20 7.08 0.36 6.61
N ARG A 21 6.62 0.59 7.85
CA ARG A 21 7.47 0.52 9.04
C ARG A 21 8.03 -0.88 9.30
N SER A 22 7.25 -1.93 9.05
CA SER A 22 7.67 -3.31 9.26
C SER A 22 8.67 -3.77 8.20
N LEU A 23 8.48 -3.38 6.95
CA LEU A 23 9.29 -3.86 5.82
C LEU A 23 10.52 -2.99 5.56
N GLN A 24 10.52 -1.74 6.05
CA GLN A 24 11.61 -0.77 5.87
C GLN A 24 12.14 -0.72 4.42
N PRO A 25 11.27 -0.47 3.42
CA PRO A 25 11.71 -0.33 2.03
C PRO A 25 12.50 0.97 1.84
N ASP A 26 13.41 0.97 0.86
CA ASP A 26 14.18 2.16 0.47
C ASP A 26 13.34 3.12 -0.40
N ARG A 27 12.37 2.57 -1.15
CA ARG A 27 11.41 3.30 -1.98
C ARG A 27 10.02 2.67 -1.85
N VAL A 28 8.99 3.49 -1.82
CA VAL A 28 7.59 3.05 -1.78
C VAL A 28 6.87 3.61 -3.00
N ILE A 29 6.17 2.75 -3.72
CA ILE A 29 5.27 3.13 -4.82
C ILE A 29 3.84 2.88 -4.33
N PHE A 30 3.04 3.94 -4.27
CA PHE A 30 1.66 3.90 -3.80
C PHE A 30 0.71 3.75 -4.97
N ILE A 31 -0.24 2.82 -4.86
CA ILE A 31 -1.28 2.61 -5.85
C ILE A 31 -2.62 2.95 -5.20
N ALA A 32 -3.28 3.99 -5.71
CA ALA A 32 -4.45 4.56 -5.06
C ALA A 32 -5.54 4.89 -6.08
N SER A 33 -6.80 4.85 -5.64
CA SER A 33 -7.91 5.32 -6.48
C SER A 33 -7.86 6.84 -6.61
N ASP A 34 -8.14 7.32 -7.82
CA ASP A 34 -8.21 8.73 -8.16
C ASP A 34 -9.59 9.34 -7.84
N GLY A 35 -9.72 10.65 -8.04
CA GLY A 35 -10.95 11.41 -7.87
C GLY A 35 -11.16 11.94 -6.45
N GLU A 36 -12.24 12.71 -6.27
CA GLU A 36 -12.54 13.44 -5.03
C GLU A 36 -12.65 12.53 -3.80
N LYS A 37 -13.18 11.32 -3.98
CA LYS A 37 -13.30 10.29 -2.94
C LYS A 37 -12.20 9.22 -3.03
N GLY A 38 -11.22 9.45 -3.89
CA GLY A 38 -10.10 8.56 -4.12
C GLY A 38 -9.13 8.53 -2.94
N SER A 39 -8.49 7.38 -2.74
CA SER A 39 -7.46 7.23 -1.70
C SER A 39 -6.15 7.95 -2.05
N ILE A 40 -6.02 8.50 -3.28
CA ILE A 40 -4.85 9.26 -3.73
C ILE A 40 -4.58 10.49 -2.85
N SER A 41 -5.63 11.10 -2.30
CA SER A 41 -5.54 12.20 -1.34
C SER A 41 -4.73 11.83 -0.10
N GLN A 42 -4.75 10.57 0.36
CA GLN A 42 -3.92 10.12 1.49
C GLN A 42 -2.43 9.98 1.13
N VAL A 43 -2.07 10.03 -0.15
CA VAL A 43 -0.69 9.91 -0.63
C VAL A 43 -0.11 11.29 -0.94
N ILE A 44 -0.81 12.08 -1.76
CA ILE A 44 -0.31 13.37 -2.28
C ILE A 44 -1.11 14.58 -1.77
N GLY A 45 -2.19 14.37 -1.02
CA GLY A 45 -3.01 15.47 -0.51
C GLY A 45 -2.26 16.31 0.52
N GLU A 46 -2.49 17.62 0.47
CA GLU A 46 -1.91 18.58 1.40
C GLU A 46 -2.64 18.60 2.76
N GLY A 47 -2.01 19.21 3.76
CA GLY A 47 -2.59 19.35 5.10
C GLY A 47 -2.70 18.00 5.80
N THR A 48 -3.92 17.60 6.17
CA THR A 48 -4.19 16.40 6.95
C THR A 48 -5.29 15.51 6.32
N PRO A 49 -5.01 14.87 5.16
CA PRO A 49 -6.00 14.07 4.43
C PRO A 49 -6.30 12.71 5.08
N CYS A 50 -5.43 12.21 5.95
CA CYS A 50 -5.59 10.92 6.60
C CYS A 50 -6.51 11.03 7.81
N GLU A 51 -7.72 10.47 7.71
CA GLU A 51 -8.71 10.54 8.79
C GLU A 51 -8.60 9.34 9.73
N VAL A 52 -8.48 9.60 11.03
CA VAL A 52 -8.60 8.57 12.07
C VAL A 52 -10.07 8.48 12.45
N ARG A 53 -10.68 7.32 12.22
CA ARG A 53 -12.11 7.10 12.47
C ARG A 53 -12.38 6.15 13.63
N ARG A 54 -13.42 6.45 14.41
CA ARG A 54 -14.05 5.53 15.36
C ARG A 54 -15.50 5.30 14.92
N GLY A 55 -15.71 4.24 14.13
CA GLY A 55 -16.98 4.05 13.45
C GLY A 55 -17.15 5.09 12.34
N ILE A 56 -18.24 5.86 12.39
CA ILE A 56 -18.52 6.93 11.41
C ILE A 56 -17.86 8.28 11.78
N GLU A 57 -17.41 8.43 13.02
CA GLU A 57 -16.88 9.68 13.54
C GLU A 57 -15.40 9.83 13.19
N VAL A 58 -15.01 10.99 12.67
CA VAL A 58 -13.60 11.38 12.49
C VAL A 58 -13.12 12.00 13.80
N ILE A 59 -12.21 11.31 14.48
CA ILE A 59 -11.70 11.72 15.80
C ILE A 59 -10.35 12.45 15.72
N ASP A 60 -9.63 12.30 14.60
CA ASP A 60 -8.36 12.98 14.34
C ASP A 60 -8.08 13.04 12.84
N ARG A 61 -7.17 13.93 12.43
CA ARG A 61 -6.67 14.05 11.06
C ARG A 61 -5.15 14.16 11.08
N LEU A 62 -4.49 13.32 10.30
CA LEU A 62 -3.04 13.28 10.17
C LEU A 62 -2.60 13.70 8.76
N PRO A 63 -1.34 14.14 8.59
CA PRO A 63 -0.74 14.39 7.29
C PRO A 63 -0.84 13.19 6.32
N ASN A 64 -0.52 13.39 5.04
CA ASN A 64 -0.45 12.28 4.10
C ASN A 64 0.58 11.20 4.52
N ILE A 65 0.43 10.00 3.98
CA ILE A 65 1.25 8.82 4.35
C ILE A 65 2.76 9.09 4.18
N PRO A 66 3.26 9.66 3.07
CA PRO A 66 4.68 10.01 2.93
C PRO A 66 5.20 10.94 4.03
N THR A 67 4.41 11.94 4.42
CA THR A 67 4.78 12.89 5.48
C THR A 67 4.80 12.21 6.85
N GLN A 68 3.80 11.39 7.17
CA GLN A 68 3.76 10.62 8.43
C GLN A 68 4.95 9.66 8.59
N LEU A 69 5.47 9.16 7.48
CA LEU A 69 6.62 8.25 7.44
C LEU A 69 7.97 8.96 7.31
N GLY A 70 7.97 10.29 7.15
CA GLY A 70 9.18 11.07 6.96
C GLY A 70 9.95 10.69 5.70
N LEU A 71 9.26 10.34 4.60
CA LEU A 71 9.92 9.92 3.36
C LEU A 71 10.75 11.05 2.74
N GLY A 72 10.32 12.31 2.86
CA GLY A 72 11.03 13.48 2.35
C GLY A 72 11.43 13.31 0.88
N GLU A 73 12.69 13.62 0.56
CA GLU A 73 13.27 13.50 -0.78
C GLU A 73 13.28 12.07 -1.36
N LYS A 74 12.99 11.04 -0.55
CA LYS A 74 12.87 9.65 -1.05
C LYS A 74 11.56 9.41 -1.81
N PHE A 75 10.58 10.29 -1.65
CA PHE A 75 9.27 10.20 -2.29
C PHE A 75 9.12 11.29 -3.36
N ASP A 76 8.83 10.87 -4.58
CA ASP A 76 8.47 11.76 -5.69
C ASP A 76 7.04 11.43 -6.15
N ALA A 77 6.13 12.40 -6.07
CA ALA A 77 4.72 12.16 -6.37
C ALA A 77 4.44 11.72 -7.82
N VAL A 78 5.24 12.19 -8.78
CA VAL A 78 5.06 11.85 -10.21
C VAL A 78 5.51 10.41 -10.46
N ARG A 79 6.58 9.99 -9.79
CA ARG A 79 7.22 8.69 -9.98
C ARG A 79 6.62 7.60 -9.08
N ASP A 80 6.18 7.96 -7.89
CA ASP A 80 5.89 7.03 -6.79
C ASP A 80 4.40 7.01 -6.38
N ALA A 81 3.53 7.77 -7.05
CA ALA A 81 2.08 7.68 -6.87
C ALA A 81 1.38 7.29 -8.18
N ILE A 82 0.78 6.11 -8.21
CA ILE A 82 0.02 5.58 -9.35
C ILE A 82 -1.46 5.76 -9.07
N ALA A 83 -2.08 6.69 -9.80
CA ALA A 83 -3.51 6.95 -9.75
C ALA A 83 -4.30 5.99 -10.66
N ILE A 84 -5.28 5.30 -10.07
CA ILE A 84 -6.21 4.40 -10.75
C ILE A 84 -7.54 5.12 -10.94
N SER A 85 -7.94 5.33 -12.18
CA SER A 85 -9.11 6.15 -12.51
C SER A 85 -10.41 5.40 -12.22
N ASN A 86 -10.47 4.11 -12.57
CA ASN A 86 -11.57 3.23 -12.19
C ASN A 86 -11.06 2.07 -11.31
N PRO A 87 -11.09 2.19 -9.98
CA PRO A 87 -10.59 1.15 -9.07
C PRO A 87 -11.48 -0.10 -9.01
N ASP A 88 -12.62 -0.12 -9.72
CA ASP A 88 -13.49 -1.29 -9.87
C ASP A 88 -13.27 -2.01 -11.21
N ASP A 89 -12.45 -1.46 -12.12
CA ASP A 89 -12.01 -2.14 -13.34
C ASP A 89 -10.73 -2.95 -13.08
N LEU A 90 -10.88 -4.28 -13.02
CA LEU A 90 -9.77 -5.20 -12.78
C LEU A 90 -8.69 -5.10 -13.86
N GLY A 91 -9.08 -4.92 -15.13
CA GLY A 91 -8.17 -4.85 -16.27
C GLY A 91 -7.31 -3.59 -16.23
N GLU A 92 -7.91 -2.45 -15.90
CA GLU A 92 -7.18 -1.19 -15.68
C GLU A 92 -6.18 -1.34 -14.52
N CYS A 93 -6.67 -1.82 -13.37
CA CYS A 93 -5.86 -2.00 -12.17
C CYS A 93 -4.66 -2.89 -12.45
N TYR A 94 -4.90 -4.08 -13.02
CA TYR A 94 -3.85 -5.05 -13.33
C TYR A 94 -2.84 -4.48 -14.34
N SER A 95 -3.31 -3.90 -15.45
CA SER A 95 -2.44 -3.38 -16.51
C SER A 95 -1.49 -2.31 -15.99
N LYS A 96 -1.98 -1.36 -15.18
CA LYS A 96 -1.16 -0.30 -14.59
C LYS A 96 -0.15 -0.85 -13.59
N ILE A 97 -0.58 -1.72 -12.67
CA ILE A 97 0.30 -2.31 -11.66
C ILE A 97 1.39 -3.17 -12.32
N TYR A 98 1.01 -4.08 -13.21
CA TYR A 98 1.93 -4.98 -13.91
C TYR A 98 3.00 -4.22 -14.69
N LYS A 99 2.60 -3.21 -15.49
CA LYS A 99 3.54 -2.39 -16.25
C LYS A 99 4.54 -1.68 -15.34
N CYS A 100 4.08 -1.14 -14.21
CA CYS A 100 4.96 -0.45 -13.26
C CYS A 100 5.95 -1.41 -12.60
N ILE A 101 5.51 -2.62 -12.21
CA ILE A 101 6.41 -3.65 -11.69
C ILE A 101 7.47 -4.02 -12.74
N CYS A 102 7.08 -4.27 -13.99
CA CYS A 102 8.01 -4.62 -15.07
C CYS A 102 9.02 -3.50 -15.35
N GLN A 103 8.58 -2.23 -15.33
CA GLN A 103 9.47 -1.08 -15.47
C GLN A 103 10.52 -1.04 -14.36
N VAL A 104 10.10 -1.20 -13.10
CA VAL A 104 11.02 -1.22 -11.95
C VAL A 104 11.95 -2.43 -11.95
N GLN A 105 11.50 -3.58 -12.46
CA GLN A 105 12.36 -4.76 -12.68
C GLN A 105 13.43 -4.50 -13.75
N ALA A 106 13.10 -3.72 -14.78
CA ALA A 106 14.05 -3.36 -15.84
C ALA A 106 15.11 -2.33 -15.40
N GLU A 107 14.85 -1.55 -14.35
CA GLU A 107 15.80 -0.58 -13.77
C GLU A 107 17.03 -1.25 -13.14
N GLY A 108 16.96 -2.54 -12.80
CA GLY A 108 18.09 -3.31 -12.28
C GLY A 108 17.73 -4.29 -11.16
N LYS A 109 18.75 -4.71 -10.40
CA LYS A 109 18.60 -5.69 -9.32
C LYS A 109 18.04 -5.04 -8.05
N ASN A 110 16.71 -4.92 -7.99
CA ASN A 110 15.95 -4.50 -6.82
C ASN A 110 15.26 -5.69 -6.15
N GLU A 111 15.15 -5.68 -4.82
CA GLU A 111 14.24 -6.57 -4.10
C GLU A 111 12.85 -5.92 -4.16
N ILE A 112 11.96 -6.49 -4.97
CA ILE A 112 10.62 -5.95 -5.17
C ILE A 112 9.62 -6.74 -4.34
N MET A 113 8.81 -6.00 -3.59
CA MET A 113 7.77 -6.52 -2.73
C MET A 113 6.46 -5.79 -3.05
N ALA A 114 5.35 -6.46 -2.79
CA ALA A 114 4.01 -5.89 -2.87
C ALA A 114 3.26 -6.11 -1.56
N ASP A 115 2.49 -5.12 -1.11
CA ASP A 115 1.51 -5.25 -0.03
C ASP A 115 0.13 -4.85 -0.56
N TYR A 116 -0.85 -5.75 -0.37
CA TYR A 116 -2.21 -5.58 -0.89
C TYR A 116 -3.25 -5.31 0.22
N THR A 117 -2.79 -4.88 1.40
CA THR A 117 -3.64 -4.68 2.59
C THR A 117 -4.77 -3.69 2.34
N GLY A 118 -4.45 -2.58 1.69
CA GLY A 118 -5.40 -1.52 1.38
C GLY A 118 -5.97 -1.65 -0.03
N GLY A 119 -6.84 -0.70 -0.38
CA GLY A 119 -7.47 -0.60 -1.68
C GLY A 119 -8.88 -1.19 -1.72
N THR A 120 -9.53 -1.06 -2.88
CA THR A 120 -10.75 -1.81 -3.18
C THR A 120 -10.42 -3.29 -3.32
N LYS A 121 -11.42 -4.17 -3.23
CA LYS A 121 -11.23 -5.61 -3.46
C LYS A 121 -10.63 -5.87 -4.84
N THR A 122 -11.09 -5.13 -5.84
CA THR A 122 -10.57 -5.22 -7.21
C THR A 122 -9.11 -4.79 -7.28
N LEU A 123 -8.74 -3.69 -6.64
CA LEU A 123 -7.36 -3.21 -6.61
C LEU A 123 -6.41 -4.17 -5.89
N SER A 124 -6.83 -4.71 -4.75
CA SER A 124 -6.07 -5.75 -4.04
C SER A 124 -5.90 -7.01 -4.90
N SER A 125 -6.96 -7.49 -5.55
CA SER A 125 -6.90 -8.65 -6.46
C SER A 125 -5.96 -8.39 -7.64
N ALA A 126 -5.99 -7.21 -8.23
CA ALA A 126 -5.08 -6.83 -9.30
C ALA A 126 -3.61 -6.84 -8.86
N MET A 127 -3.32 -6.35 -7.65
CA MET A 127 -1.97 -6.42 -7.07
C MET A 127 -1.52 -7.86 -6.86
N VAL A 128 -2.38 -8.73 -6.33
CA VAL A 128 -2.08 -10.17 -6.14
C VAL A 128 -1.77 -10.83 -7.49
N LEU A 129 -2.59 -10.60 -8.52
CA LEU A 129 -2.39 -11.15 -9.86
C LEU A 129 -1.07 -10.67 -10.48
N ALA A 130 -0.82 -9.36 -10.46
CA ALA A 130 0.40 -8.80 -11.01
C ALA A 130 1.65 -9.29 -10.26
N ALA A 131 1.58 -9.41 -8.92
CA ALA A 131 2.67 -9.93 -8.11
C ALA A 131 2.93 -11.42 -8.41
N ALA A 132 1.87 -12.21 -8.56
CA ALA A 132 1.97 -13.61 -8.96
C ALA A 132 2.63 -13.75 -10.32
N ASP A 133 2.20 -13.00 -11.34
CA ASP A 133 2.75 -13.10 -12.70
C ASP A 133 4.23 -12.69 -12.76
N THR A 134 4.59 -11.63 -12.05
CA THR A 134 5.95 -11.06 -12.03
C THR A 134 6.91 -11.74 -11.05
N GLY A 135 6.40 -12.60 -10.16
CA GLY A 135 7.20 -13.35 -9.19
C GLY A 135 7.82 -12.53 -8.06
N ILE A 136 7.21 -11.39 -7.72
CA ILE A 136 7.65 -10.57 -6.58
C ILE A 136 7.05 -11.10 -5.26
N SER A 137 7.68 -10.77 -4.13
CA SER A 137 7.18 -11.20 -2.82
C SER A 137 5.91 -10.43 -2.45
N LEU A 138 4.91 -11.12 -1.91
CA LEU A 138 3.63 -10.54 -1.52
C LEU A 138 3.46 -10.51 0.00
N TYR A 139 2.88 -9.44 0.52
CA TYR A 139 2.66 -9.19 1.95
C TYR A 139 1.23 -8.70 2.22
N VAL A 140 0.78 -8.92 3.44
CA VAL A 140 -0.49 -8.40 3.95
C VAL A 140 -0.36 -8.03 5.42
N THR A 141 -0.93 -6.90 5.79
CA THR A 141 -1.02 -6.40 7.15
C THR A 141 -2.40 -6.72 7.72
N ILE A 142 -2.43 -7.47 8.81
CA ILE A 142 -3.66 -7.93 9.45
C ILE A 142 -3.70 -7.42 10.89
N ALA A 143 -4.90 -7.40 11.48
CA ALA A 143 -5.02 -7.19 12.91
C ALA A 143 -4.22 -8.27 13.65
N GLY A 144 -3.33 -7.84 14.55
CA GLY A 144 -2.55 -8.73 15.41
C GLY A 144 -3.44 -9.52 16.36
N MET A 145 -3.08 -10.78 16.62
CA MET A 145 -3.76 -11.56 17.65
C MET A 145 -3.37 -11.08 19.06
N ARG A 146 -4.35 -11.15 19.97
CA ARG A 146 -4.25 -10.76 21.39
C ARG A 146 -3.48 -11.82 22.19
N GLU A 147 -2.60 -11.39 23.09
CA GLU A 147 -2.17 -12.24 24.23
C GLU A 147 -2.38 -11.59 25.61
N ASN A 148 -3.03 -10.42 25.74
CA ASN A 148 -3.27 -9.86 27.09
C ASN A 148 -4.64 -9.18 27.27
N LEU A 149 -5.33 -9.58 28.34
CA LEU A 149 -6.71 -9.24 28.73
C LEU A 149 -6.88 -7.88 29.43
N ILE A 150 -5.85 -7.04 29.48
CA ILE A 150 -5.79 -5.90 30.40
C ILE A 150 -5.98 -4.54 29.72
N LYS A 151 -5.78 -4.43 28.39
CA LYS A 151 -5.98 -3.15 27.66
C LYS A 151 -6.18 -3.38 26.16
N VAL A 152 -7.14 -2.66 25.55
CA VAL A 152 -7.37 -2.73 24.10
C VAL A 152 -6.38 -1.79 23.42
N GLU A 153 -5.25 -2.34 22.97
CA GLU A 153 -4.41 -1.74 21.93
C GLU A 153 -4.59 -2.58 20.65
N ARG A 154 -5.06 -1.96 19.58
CA ARG A 154 -5.20 -2.62 18.26
C ARG A 154 -3.81 -2.71 17.65
N GLY A 155 -3.09 -3.81 17.88
CA GLY A 155 -1.85 -4.10 17.16
C GLY A 155 -2.16 -4.56 15.73
N GLU A 156 -1.31 -4.18 14.78
CA GLU A 156 -1.30 -4.67 13.39
C GLU A 156 0.02 -5.40 13.14
N ILE A 157 0.00 -6.46 12.32
CA ILE A 157 1.18 -7.23 11.96
C ILE A 157 1.24 -7.45 10.45
N THR A 158 2.41 -7.21 9.86
CA THR A 158 2.67 -7.46 8.44
C THR A 158 3.25 -8.86 8.25
N LYS A 159 2.62 -9.67 7.39
CA LYS A 159 3.01 -11.05 7.11
C LYS A 159 3.31 -11.24 5.64
N LYS A 160 4.33 -12.05 5.33
CA LYS A 160 4.56 -12.54 3.97
C LYS A 160 3.49 -13.58 3.61
N VAL A 161 2.97 -13.51 2.41
CA VAL A 161 2.03 -14.49 1.85
C VAL A 161 2.82 -15.65 1.24
N ASP A 162 2.37 -16.87 1.52
CA ASP A 162 2.90 -18.06 0.86
C ASP A 162 2.33 -18.15 -0.56
N MET A 163 3.21 -17.99 -1.55
CA MET A 163 2.90 -18.06 -2.98
C MET A 163 3.27 -19.43 -3.59
N GLY A 164 3.48 -20.46 -2.76
CA GLY A 164 3.84 -21.82 -3.20
C GLY A 164 2.81 -22.52 -4.07
N PHE A 165 1.58 -22.01 -4.14
CA PHE A 165 0.52 -22.49 -5.04
C PHE A 165 0.75 -22.17 -6.53
N ARG A 166 1.82 -21.43 -6.87
CA ARG A 166 2.20 -21.11 -8.25
C ARG A 166 2.95 -22.27 -8.95
N SER A 167 3.15 -23.40 -8.28
CA SER A 167 3.88 -24.57 -8.79
C SER A 167 3.20 -25.24 -9.97
#